data_AF-A0A150N7L5-F1
#
_entry.id   AF-A0A150N7L5-F1
#
_cell.length_a   1.000
_cell.length_b   1.000
_cell.length_c   1.000
_cell.angle_alpha   90.00
_cell.angle_beta   90.00
_cell.angle_gamma   90.00
#
_symmetry.space_group_name_H-M   'P 1'
#
loop_
_entity.id
_entity.type
_entity.pdbx_description
1 polymer ?
#
loop_
_entity_poly.entity_id
_entity_poly.type
_entity_poly.pdbx_seq_one_letter_code
_entity_poly.pdbx_strand_id
1 'polypeptide(L)'
;MGDWAKGYFVNDLKLKVNEDFGYVPTPNTDGKFMVITDTFGLPKGVKNPDDVKKFLSVLGSVEGQDAFNPLKGSIPARIDADPSKYDEYGKQTMQDFKTAELAPSLAHGSAAPEGFVTKVNQAVNIFVTQKDVKTFIDTLASAAAELKK
;
A
#
# COMPACT_ATOMS: atom_id res chain seq x y z
N MET A 1 6.32 -7.42 -1.18
CA MET A 1 6.28 -6.62 0.07
C MET A 1 6.38 -5.16 -0.30
N GLY A 2 5.74 -4.27 0.47
CA GLY A 2 5.87 -2.83 0.33
C GLY A 2 6.62 -2.22 1.52
N ASP A 3 6.52 -0.90 1.65
CA ASP A 3 7.29 -0.06 2.56
C ASP A 3 7.04 -0.32 4.06
N TRP A 4 5.95 -0.99 4.42
CA TRP A 4 5.71 -1.50 5.78
C TRP A 4 6.85 -2.41 6.28
N ALA A 5 7.60 -3.06 5.37
CA ALA A 5 8.80 -3.82 5.73
C ALA A 5 9.88 -2.94 6.35
N LYS A 6 10.03 -1.68 5.90
CA LYS A 6 10.96 -0.72 6.50
C LYS A 6 10.56 -0.37 7.93
N GLY A 7 9.26 -0.14 8.16
CA GLY A 7 8.73 0.10 9.50
C GLY A 7 9.09 -1.06 10.45
N TYR A 8 8.86 -2.29 10.01
CA TYR A 8 9.24 -3.50 10.75
C TYR A 8 10.76 -3.60 11.01
N PHE A 9 11.60 -3.41 9.99
CA PHE A 9 13.05 -3.51 10.13
C PHE A 9 13.64 -2.49 11.09
N VAL A 10 13.20 -1.23 11.00
CA VAL A 10 13.70 -0.16 11.87
C VAL A 10 13.13 -0.26 13.28
N ASN A 11 11.81 -0.44 13.41
CA ASN A 11 11.16 -0.29 14.72
C ASN A 11 11.12 -1.58 15.53
N ASP A 12 11.01 -2.74 14.90
CA ASP A 12 10.92 -4.01 15.64
C ASP A 12 12.28 -4.70 15.71
N LEU A 13 13.02 -4.72 14.59
CA LEU A 13 14.32 -5.38 14.51
C LEU A 13 15.52 -4.48 14.81
N LYS A 14 15.32 -3.16 14.92
CA LYS A 14 16.37 -2.16 15.18
C LYS A 14 17.50 -2.17 14.14
N LEU A 15 17.19 -2.52 12.90
CA LEU A 15 18.12 -2.50 11.77
C LEU A 15 18.27 -1.08 11.23
N LYS A 16 19.46 -0.76 10.75
CA LYS A 16 19.79 0.55 10.19
C LYS A 16 19.71 0.55 8.66
N VAL A 17 19.04 1.57 8.14
CA VAL A 17 18.95 1.84 6.70
C VAL A 17 20.34 2.17 6.16
N ASN A 18 20.68 1.64 4.98
CA ASN A 18 21.96 1.77 4.28
C ASN A 18 23.19 1.17 5.02
N GLU A 19 22.99 0.50 6.16
CA GLU A 19 24.02 -0.31 6.84
C GLU A 19 23.61 -1.79 6.86
N ASP A 20 22.46 -2.11 7.46
CA ASP A 20 21.96 -3.48 7.58
C ASP A 20 21.02 -3.88 6.43
N PHE A 21 20.30 -2.90 5.85
CA PHE A 21 19.44 -3.10 4.69
C PHE A 21 19.35 -1.85 3.82
N GLY A 22 19.03 -2.03 2.54
CA GLY A 22 18.74 -0.95 1.60
C GLY A 22 17.40 -1.14 0.90
N TYR A 23 17.05 -0.22 0.00
CA TYR A 23 15.83 -0.24 -0.78
C TYR A 23 16.10 0.22 -2.21
N VAL A 24 15.38 -0.39 -3.16
CA VAL A 24 15.39 -0.01 -4.58
C VAL A 24 13.98 -0.25 -5.14
N PRO A 25 13.57 0.47 -6.20
CA PRO A 25 12.39 0.09 -6.98
C PRO A 25 12.49 -1.36 -7.48
N THR A 26 11.34 -1.99 -7.72
CA THR A 26 11.34 -3.31 -8.35
C THR A 26 11.93 -3.16 -9.78
N PRO A 27 12.75 -4.11 -10.26
CA PRO A 27 13.32 -4.01 -11.60
C PRO A 27 12.26 -3.75 -12.68
N ASN A 28 12.59 -2.85 -13.62
CA ASN A 28 11.69 -2.40 -14.70
C ASN A 28 10.44 -1.64 -14.24
N THR A 29 10.45 -1.02 -13.05
CA THR A 29 9.37 -0.13 -12.58
C THR A 29 9.81 1.31 -12.36
N ASP A 30 10.94 1.73 -12.95
CA ASP A 30 11.43 3.10 -12.83
C ASP A 30 10.39 4.12 -13.31
N GLY A 31 10.25 5.22 -12.57
CA GLY A 31 9.27 6.27 -12.85
C GLY A 31 7.82 5.91 -12.52
N LYS A 32 7.55 4.71 -11.99
CA LYS A 32 6.22 4.29 -11.55
C LYS A 32 6.14 4.15 -10.05
N PHE A 33 5.01 4.55 -9.47
CA PHE A 33 4.73 4.37 -8.05
C PHE A 33 3.45 3.54 -7.91
N MET A 34 3.57 2.32 -7.38
CA MET A 34 2.42 1.46 -7.12
C MET A 34 1.77 1.86 -5.78
N VAL A 35 0.61 2.51 -5.85
CA VAL A 35 -0.06 3.11 -4.68
C VAL A 35 -1.02 2.14 -4.02
N ILE A 36 -1.03 2.19 -2.68
CA ILE A 36 -2.03 1.62 -1.79
C ILE A 36 -2.39 2.67 -0.74
N THR A 37 -3.58 2.59 -0.17
CA THR A 37 -4.00 3.53 0.89
C THR A 37 -4.79 2.80 1.96
N ASP A 38 -4.26 2.77 3.18
CA ASP A 38 -5.00 2.27 4.34
C ASP A 38 -6.06 3.31 4.73
N THR A 39 -7.33 2.91 4.79
CA THR A 39 -8.44 3.83 5.07
C THR A 39 -9.36 3.30 6.16
N PHE A 40 -9.96 4.23 6.91
CA PHE A 40 -10.96 3.93 7.94
C PHE A 40 -12.26 4.65 7.57
N GLY A 41 -13.38 3.94 7.68
CA GLY A 41 -14.70 4.45 7.36
C GLY A 41 -15.57 4.68 8.59
N LEU A 42 -16.73 5.32 8.37
CA LEU A 42 -17.84 5.39 9.33
C LEU A 42 -18.96 4.46 8.85
N PRO A 43 -19.07 3.23 9.37
CA PRO A 43 -20.14 2.31 8.98
C PRO A 43 -21.51 2.86 9.40
N LYS A 44 -22.54 2.60 8.58
CA LYS A 44 -23.92 2.95 8.92
C LYS A 44 -24.40 2.11 10.11
N GLY A 45 -25.15 2.72 11.04
CA GLY A 45 -25.77 2.02 12.17
C GLY A 45 -24.85 1.77 13.37
N VAL A 46 -23.63 2.32 13.41
CA VAL A 46 -22.79 2.26 14.61
C VAL A 46 -23.47 2.97 15.79
N LYS A 47 -23.31 2.42 17.00
CA LYS A 47 -23.98 2.95 18.21
C LYS A 47 -23.48 4.33 18.61
N ASN A 48 -22.24 4.67 18.27
CA ASN A 48 -21.51 5.84 18.74
C ASN A 48 -20.79 6.55 17.57
N PRO A 49 -21.56 7.11 16.61
CA PRO A 49 -21.00 7.70 15.39
C PRO A 49 -20.11 8.91 15.66
N ASP A 50 -20.35 9.68 16.72
CA ASP A 50 -19.56 10.87 17.01
C ASP A 50 -18.16 10.55 17.55
N ASP A 51 -17.99 9.44 18.26
CA ASP A 51 -16.66 8.98 18.67
C ASP A 51 -15.87 8.44 17.48
N VAL A 52 -16.55 7.74 16.55
CA VAL A 52 -15.93 7.33 15.28
C VAL A 52 -15.48 8.57 14.49
N LYS A 53 -16.30 9.62 14.39
CA LYS A 53 -15.89 10.88 13.73
C LYS A 53 -14.68 11.54 14.41
N LYS A 54 -14.60 11.54 15.75
CA LYS A 54 -13.42 12.05 16.47
C LYS A 54 -12.18 11.23 16.12
N PHE A 55 -12.29 9.90 16.10
CA PHE A 55 -11.20 9.02 15.69
C PHE A 55 -10.75 9.29 14.25
N LEU A 56 -11.70 9.36 13.30
CA LEU A 56 -11.40 9.70 11.90
C LEU A 56 -10.76 11.09 11.75
N SER A 57 -11.14 12.05 12.60
CA SER A 57 -10.53 13.38 12.63
C SER A 57 -9.06 13.34 13.05
N VAL A 58 -8.70 12.45 13.99
CA VAL A 58 -7.30 12.21 14.37
C VAL A 58 -6.53 11.57 13.21
N LEU A 59 -7.10 10.55 12.56
CA LEU A 59 -6.45 9.89 11.42
C LEU A 59 -6.26 10.83 10.21
N GLY A 60 -7.16 11.79 10.04
CA GLY A 60 -7.12 12.78 8.96
C GLY A 60 -6.34 14.06 9.30
N SER A 61 -5.76 14.17 10.50
CA SER A 61 -5.00 15.37 10.91
C SER A 61 -3.53 15.27 10.50
N VAL A 62 -2.88 16.42 10.34
CA VAL A 62 -1.41 16.48 10.14
C VAL A 62 -0.69 15.82 11.30
N GLU A 63 -1.07 16.18 12.53
CA GLU A 63 -0.48 15.64 13.76
C GLU A 63 -0.55 14.11 13.83
N GLY A 64 -1.73 13.53 13.56
CA GLY A 64 -1.93 12.09 13.59
C GLY A 64 -1.13 11.36 12.52
N GLN A 65 -1.11 11.89 11.29
CA GLN A 65 -0.36 11.28 10.20
C GLN A 65 1.16 11.40 10.38
N ASP A 66 1.64 12.55 10.86
CA ASP A 66 3.04 12.78 11.17
C ASP A 66 3.55 11.92 12.34
N ALA A 67 2.68 11.60 13.29
CA ALA A 67 3.04 10.71 14.40
C ALA A 67 3.08 9.24 13.96
N PHE A 68 2.14 8.81 13.11
CA PHE A 68 1.95 7.41 12.75
C PHE A 68 2.86 6.95 11.61
N ASN A 69 2.91 7.69 10.50
CA ASN A 69 3.55 7.22 9.27
C ASN A 69 5.06 6.97 9.38
N PRO A 70 5.85 7.80 10.09
CA PRO A 70 7.28 7.51 10.28
C PRO A 70 7.53 6.15 10.94
N LEU A 71 6.66 5.73 11.87
CA LEU A 71 6.75 4.43 12.55
C LEU A 71 6.24 3.29 11.66
N LYS A 72 5.17 3.53 10.91
CA LYS A 72 4.59 2.52 10.01
C LYS A 72 5.49 2.20 8.81
N GLY A 73 6.35 3.14 8.42
CA GLY A 73 7.20 3.06 7.23
C GLY A 73 6.58 3.68 5.98
N SER A 74 5.34 4.17 6.06
CA SER A 74 4.59 4.82 4.98
C SER A 74 4.82 6.33 4.93
N ILE A 75 4.27 6.97 3.89
CA ILE A 75 4.17 8.44 3.76
C ILE A 75 2.74 8.91 4.11
N PRO A 76 2.54 10.19 4.47
CA PRO A 76 1.22 10.70 4.81
C PRO A 76 0.35 10.86 3.56
N ALA A 77 -0.96 10.66 3.72
CA ALA A 77 -1.94 10.95 2.66
C ALA A 77 -2.16 12.47 2.50
N ARG A 78 -1.87 13.24 3.55
CA ARG A 78 -1.89 14.70 3.52
C ARG A 78 -0.68 15.29 2.82
N ILE A 79 -0.91 16.34 2.04
CA ILE A 79 0.15 17.04 1.28
C ILE A 79 0.88 18.12 2.09
N ASP A 80 0.39 18.45 3.29
CA ASP A 80 0.89 19.48 4.21
C ASP A 80 1.53 18.89 5.47
N ALA A 81 1.95 17.63 5.42
CA ALA A 81 2.73 16.98 6.47
C ALA A 81 4.10 17.63 6.66
N ASP A 82 4.68 17.51 7.85
CA ASP A 82 6.01 18.03 8.17
C ASP A 82 7.12 17.06 7.70
N PRO A 83 7.84 17.35 6.59
CA PRO A 83 8.84 16.43 6.06
C PRO A 83 10.01 16.21 7.02
N SER A 84 10.24 17.10 8.00
CA SER A 84 11.35 16.97 8.94
C SER A 84 11.20 15.77 9.88
N LYS A 85 9.97 15.26 10.06
CA LYS A 85 9.65 14.09 10.88
C LYS A 85 9.91 12.75 10.17
N TYR A 86 10.20 12.78 8.88
CA TYR A 86 10.45 11.60 8.08
C TYR A 86 11.95 11.36 7.91
N ASP A 87 12.33 10.09 7.89
CA ASP A 87 13.69 9.68 7.55
C ASP A 87 13.99 9.89 6.05
N GLU A 88 15.23 9.60 5.66
CA GLU A 88 15.68 9.74 4.27
C GLU A 88 14.77 8.97 3.29
N TYR A 89 14.40 7.73 3.64
CA TYR A 89 13.47 6.93 2.85
C TYR A 89 12.11 7.63 2.70
N GLY A 90 11.50 8.06 3.81
CA GLY A 90 10.18 8.69 3.78
C GLY A 90 10.17 9.97 2.95
N LYS A 91 11.22 10.80 3.06
CA LYS A 91 11.39 12.00 2.24
C LYS A 91 11.51 11.67 0.76
N GLN A 92 12.31 10.66 0.41
CA GLN A 92 12.44 10.19 -0.96
C GLN A 92 11.11 9.66 -1.50
N THR A 93 10.40 8.81 -0.73
CA THR A 93 9.10 8.27 -1.11
C THR A 93 8.04 9.36 -1.30
N MET A 94 8.03 10.40 -0.45
CA MET A 94 7.16 11.58 -0.62
C MET A 94 7.45 12.32 -1.92
N GLN A 95 8.72 12.39 -2.34
CA GLN A 95 9.11 13.00 -3.61
C GLN A 95 8.75 12.11 -4.80
N ASP A 96 9.05 10.81 -4.73
CA ASP A 96 8.73 9.84 -5.77
C ASP A 96 7.22 9.82 -6.05
N PHE A 97 6.40 9.82 -5.00
CA PHE A 97 4.94 9.88 -5.12
C PHE A 97 4.46 11.13 -5.88
N LYS A 98 5.13 12.28 -5.71
CA LYS A 98 4.76 13.52 -6.40
C LYS A 98 5.12 13.53 -7.89
N THR A 99 6.16 12.80 -8.29
CA THR A 99 6.73 12.90 -9.64
C THR A 99 6.49 11.67 -10.52
N ALA A 100 6.19 10.52 -9.92
CA ALA A 100 6.02 9.27 -10.64
C ALA A 100 4.63 9.11 -11.28
N GLU A 101 4.55 8.24 -12.27
CA GLU A 101 3.27 7.72 -12.77
C GLU A 101 2.65 6.79 -11.72
N LEU A 102 1.46 7.15 -11.23
CA LEU A 102 0.77 6.38 -10.21
C LEU A 102 0.03 5.19 -10.82
N ALA A 103 0.28 3.99 -10.31
CA ALA A 103 -0.43 2.77 -10.65
C ALA A 103 -1.12 2.20 -9.40
N PRO A 104 -2.41 1.84 -9.44
CA PRO A 104 -3.05 1.24 -8.28
C PRO A 104 -2.55 -0.20 -8.08
N SER A 105 -2.28 -0.59 -6.83
CA SER A 105 -1.90 -1.96 -6.54
C SER A 105 -3.09 -2.92 -6.62
N LEU A 106 -2.93 -4.02 -7.36
CA LEU A 106 -3.92 -5.09 -7.40
C LEU A 106 -3.91 -5.95 -6.14
N ALA A 107 -2.71 -6.33 -5.66
CA ALA A 107 -2.56 -7.22 -4.51
C ALA A 107 -3.06 -6.62 -3.18
N HIS A 108 -3.24 -5.30 -3.13
CA HIS A 108 -3.65 -4.57 -1.94
C HIS A 108 -4.96 -3.79 -2.18
N GLY A 109 -5.79 -4.27 -3.11
CA GLY A 109 -7.19 -3.83 -3.26
C GLY A 109 -7.40 -2.44 -3.89
N SER A 110 -6.36 -1.76 -4.36
CA SER A 110 -6.51 -0.43 -4.98
C SER A 110 -6.95 -0.50 -6.45
N ALA A 111 -6.61 -1.57 -7.17
CA ALA A 111 -6.85 -1.66 -8.61
C ALA A 111 -8.18 -2.32 -9.01
N ALA A 112 -8.74 -3.18 -8.15
CA ALA A 112 -9.91 -3.98 -8.51
C ALA A 112 -10.72 -4.43 -7.28
N PRO A 113 -12.01 -4.79 -7.45
CA PRO A 113 -12.85 -5.34 -6.38
C PRO A 113 -12.32 -6.66 -5.82
N GLU A 114 -12.60 -6.91 -4.53
CA GLU A 114 -12.12 -8.08 -3.78
C GLU A 114 -12.44 -9.43 -4.46
N GLY A 115 -13.62 -9.55 -5.07
CA GLY A 115 -14.03 -10.77 -5.77
C GLY A 115 -13.11 -11.12 -6.95
N PHE A 116 -12.58 -10.11 -7.65
CA PHE A 116 -11.59 -10.32 -8.71
C PHE A 116 -10.21 -10.64 -8.14
N VAL A 117 -9.77 -9.88 -7.13
CA VAL A 117 -8.47 -10.08 -6.46
C VAL A 117 -8.35 -11.50 -5.89
N THR A 118 -9.41 -12.03 -5.28
CA THR A 118 -9.46 -13.41 -4.76
C THR A 118 -9.17 -14.44 -5.86
N LYS A 119 -9.75 -14.28 -7.05
CA LYS A 119 -9.53 -15.18 -8.20
C LYS A 119 -8.11 -15.08 -8.74
N VAL A 120 -7.57 -13.87 -8.83
CA VAL A 120 -6.18 -13.63 -9.23
C VAL A 120 -5.22 -14.31 -8.25
N ASN A 121 -5.44 -14.17 -6.94
CA ASN A 121 -4.61 -14.81 -5.92
C ASN A 121 -4.63 -16.33 -6.02
N GLN A 122 -5.81 -16.93 -6.26
CA GLN A 122 -5.91 -18.37 -6.51
C GLN A 122 -5.12 -18.79 -7.76
N ALA A 123 -5.23 -18.04 -8.86
CA ALA A 123 -4.49 -18.31 -10.09
C ALA A 123 -2.97 -18.22 -9.87
N VAL A 124 -2.50 -17.22 -9.13
CA VAL A 124 -1.07 -17.07 -8.78
C VAL A 124 -0.60 -18.26 -7.93
N ASN A 125 -1.36 -18.69 -6.92
CA ASN A 125 -1.01 -19.82 -6.06
C ASN A 125 -0.88 -21.14 -6.85
N ILE A 126 -1.77 -21.37 -7.81
CA ILE A 126 -1.66 -22.53 -8.72
C ILE A 126 -0.44 -22.38 -9.62
N PHE A 127 -0.23 -21.19 -10.19
CA PHE A 127 0.86 -20.94 -11.12
C PHE A 127 2.24 -21.13 -10.48
N VAL A 128 2.47 -20.65 -9.25
CA VAL A 128 3.78 -20.79 -8.59
C VAL A 128 4.18 -22.25 -8.34
N THR A 129 3.22 -23.17 -8.28
CA THR A 129 3.47 -24.61 -8.13
C THR A 129 3.55 -25.34 -9.47
N GLN A 130 2.57 -25.12 -10.35
CA GLN A 130 2.44 -25.86 -11.61
C GLN A 130 3.25 -25.26 -12.77
N LYS A 131 3.52 -23.95 -12.72
CA LYS A 131 4.24 -23.17 -13.75
C LYS A 131 3.59 -23.22 -15.14
N ASP A 132 2.32 -23.58 -15.22
CA ASP A 132 1.56 -23.56 -16.47
C ASP A 132 1.11 -22.13 -16.80
N VAL A 133 1.86 -21.49 -17.70
CA VAL A 133 1.61 -20.12 -18.16
C VAL A 133 0.28 -19.99 -18.89
N LYS A 134 -0.10 -20.98 -19.70
CA LYS A 134 -1.33 -20.90 -20.49
C LYS A 134 -2.55 -20.94 -19.57
N THR A 135 -2.58 -21.90 -18.65
CA THR A 135 -3.66 -22.02 -17.66
C THR A 135 -3.74 -20.77 -16.79
N PHE A 136 -2.61 -20.19 -16.40
CA PHE A 136 -2.59 -18.93 -15.65
C PHE A 136 -3.24 -17.78 -16.43
N ILE A 137 -2.81 -17.54 -17.67
CA ILE A 137 -3.36 -16.48 -18.52
C ILE A 137 -4.86 -16.67 -18.78
N ASP A 138 -5.28 -17.89 -19.12
CA ASP A 138 -6.69 -18.22 -19.38
C ASP A 138 -7.56 -17.97 -18.14
N THR A 139 -7.04 -18.29 -16.96
CA THR A 139 -7.72 -18.05 -15.68
C THR A 139 -7.88 -16.55 -15.41
N LEU A 140 -6.83 -15.76 -15.63
CA LEU A 140 -6.88 -14.30 -15.46
C LEU A 140 -7.87 -13.65 -16.45
N ALA A 141 -7.85 -14.06 -17.72
CA ALA A 141 -8.76 -13.56 -18.73
C ALA A 141 -10.23 -13.88 -18.39
N SER A 142 -10.49 -15.09 -17.90
CA SER A 142 -11.81 -15.51 -17.45
C SER A 142 -12.29 -14.68 -16.26
N ALA A 143 -11.43 -14.47 -15.25
CA ALA A 143 -11.75 -13.62 -14.11
C ALA A 143 -12.03 -12.17 -14.54
N ALA A 144 -11.29 -11.64 -15.51
CA ALA A 144 -11.47 -10.27 -15.99
C ALA A 144 -12.78 -10.07 -16.76
N ALA A 145 -13.27 -11.11 -17.45
CA ALA A 145 -14.55 -11.05 -18.15
C ALA A 145 -15.75 -10.84 -17.21
N GLU A 146 -15.61 -11.26 -15.94
CA GLU A 146 -16.65 -11.09 -14.93
C GLU A 146 -16.72 -9.68 -14.34
N LEU A 147 -15.68 -8.86 -14.51
CA LEU A 147 -15.68 -7.44 -14.09
C LEU A 147 -16.64 -6.57 -14.92
N LYS A 148 -17.10 -7.06 -16.08
CA LYS A 148 -17.93 -6.31 -17.03
C LYS A 148 -19.44 -6.42 -16.77
N LYS A 149 -19.86 -6.99 -15.65
CA LYS A 149 -21.26 -7.10 -15.23
C LYS A 149 -21.50 -6.26 -13.98
#